data_AF-A0A7S0KPF2-F1
#
_entry.id   AF-A0A7S0KPF2-F1
#
_cell.length_a   1.000
_cell.length_b   1.000
_cell.length_c   1.000
_cell.angle_alpha   90.00
_cell.angle_beta   90.00
_cell.angle_gamma   90.00
#
_symmetry.space_group_name_H-M   'P 1'
#
loop_
_entity.id
_entity.type
_entity.pdbx_description
1 polymer ?
#
loop_
_entity_poly.entity_id
_entity_poly.type
_entity_poly.pdbx_seq_one_letter_code
_entity_poly.pdbx_strand_id
1 'polypeptide(L)'
;MSALIIAAARRSSGAFSRALAASPWAVTHGASATPREPAWTRRSSSSATSSSAAQSEAMSAFRERLAEGPDFGDFVRGDELPGTAYSLAAPKNLRDKSVRKPPWMKRTIPGGDRYTEIKAKLRELKLSTVCEEARCPNLGEC
;
A
#
# COMPACT_ATOMS: atom_id res chain seq x y z
N MET A 1 32.08 18.03 75.18
CA MET A 1 30.93 18.88 75.57
C MET A 1 30.62 19.81 74.41
N SER A 2 29.57 19.51 73.64
CA SER A 2 28.77 20.47 72.87
C SER A 2 27.59 19.69 72.31
N ALA A 3 26.39 20.07 72.76
CA ALA A 3 25.14 19.36 72.59
C ALA A 3 24.46 19.71 71.26
N LEU A 4 23.78 18.71 70.69
CA LEU A 4 22.71 18.87 69.71
C LEU A 4 21.56 19.71 70.28
N ILE A 5 20.97 20.58 69.47
CA ILE A 5 19.55 20.95 69.58
C ILE A 5 18.90 20.87 68.20
N ILE A 6 17.90 20.00 68.12
CA ILE A 6 16.96 19.80 67.01
C ILE A 6 15.87 20.86 67.17
N ALA A 7 15.55 21.60 66.11
CA ALA A 7 14.35 22.43 66.05
C ALA A 7 13.50 22.02 64.83
N ALA A 8 12.29 21.55 65.12
CA ALA A 8 11.25 21.21 64.16
C ALA A 8 10.21 22.34 64.08
N ALA A 9 9.82 22.74 62.88
CA ALA A 9 8.57 23.46 62.55
C ALA A 9 8.54 23.67 61.03
N ARG A 10 7.43 23.68 60.28
CA ARG A 10 6.00 23.38 60.46
C ARG A 10 5.47 23.22 59.04
N ARG A 11 4.54 22.29 58.80
CA ARG A 11 3.87 22.07 57.50
C ARG A 11 3.11 23.32 57.08
N SER A 12 3.36 23.80 55.86
CA SER A 12 2.50 24.76 55.17
C SER A 12 1.67 24.01 54.13
N SER A 13 0.36 23.92 54.38
CA SER A 13 -0.62 23.35 53.47
C SER A 13 -0.98 24.39 52.41
N GLY A 14 -0.36 24.29 51.24
CA GLY A 14 -0.75 25.07 50.06
C GLY A 14 -1.96 24.43 49.38
N ALA A 15 -3.12 25.09 49.43
CA ALA A 15 -4.28 24.74 48.64
C ALA A 15 -4.04 25.12 47.17
N PHE A 16 -3.72 24.15 46.33
CA PHE A 16 -3.70 24.32 44.88
C PHE A 16 -5.12 24.13 44.33
N SER A 17 -5.82 25.24 44.11
CA SER A 17 -7.09 25.25 43.38
C SER A 17 -6.89 24.70 41.96
N ARG A 18 -7.57 23.60 41.63
CA ARG A 18 -7.67 23.07 40.27
C ARG A 18 -8.53 24.02 39.43
N ALA A 19 -7.91 24.81 38.58
CA ALA A 19 -8.61 25.44 37.46
C ALA A 19 -8.93 24.37 36.42
N LEU A 20 -10.21 24.05 36.26
CA LEU A 20 -10.70 23.26 35.12
C LEU A 20 -10.68 24.19 33.90
N ALA A 21 -9.60 24.15 33.12
CA ALA A 21 -9.60 24.71 31.78
C ALA A 21 -10.48 23.82 30.89
N ALA A 22 -11.65 24.32 30.51
CA ALA A 22 -12.54 23.68 29.57
C ALA A 22 -11.85 23.60 28.19
N SER A 23 -11.86 22.41 27.61
CA SER A 23 -11.26 22.05 26.33
C SER A 23 -11.75 22.94 25.16
N PRO A 24 -10.85 23.40 24.26
CA PRO A 24 -11.22 24.14 23.07
C PRO A 24 -11.64 23.17 21.97
N TRP A 25 -12.84 22.62 22.08
CA TRP A 25 -13.46 21.86 20.97
C TRP A 25 -14.88 22.36 20.73
N ALA A 26 -15.02 23.68 20.58
CA ALA A 26 -16.22 24.25 19.99
C ALA A 26 -16.14 24.07 18.46
N VAL A 27 -16.55 22.89 17.98
CA VAL A 27 -16.82 22.67 16.55
C VAL A 27 -18.21 23.22 16.26
N THR A 28 -18.26 24.44 15.72
CA THR A 28 -19.48 25.00 15.15
C THR A 28 -19.78 24.30 13.83
N HIS A 29 -20.85 23.51 13.78
CA HIS A 29 -21.43 23.02 12.53
C HIS A 29 -22.12 24.16 11.79
N GLY A 30 -21.70 24.45 10.56
CA GLY A 30 -22.42 25.38 9.70
C GLY A 30 -21.66 25.89 8.48
N ALA A 31 -21.53 25.05 7.45
CA ALA A 31 -21.44 25.51 6.07
C ALA A 31 -21.77 24.35 5.12
N SER A 32 -22.78 24.54 4.28
CA SER A 32 -23.15 23.64 3.19
C SER A 32 -21.98 23.48 2.21
N ALA A 33 -21.17 22.45 2.40
CA ALA A 33 -20.28 21.94 1.38
C ALA A 33 -21.03 20.85 0.60
N THR A 34 -21.44 21.15 -0.62
CA THR A 34 -21.82 20.12 -1.59
C THR A 34 -20.70 19.08 -1.68
N PRO A 35 -20.98 17.77 -1.66
CA PRO A 35 -19.96 16.76 -1.88
C PRO A 35 -19.27 17.03 -3.22
N ARG A 36 -18.00 17.41 -3.19
CA ARG A 36 -17.14 17.37 -4.37
C ARG A 36 -16.94 15.90 -4.68
N GLU A 37 -17.63 15.38 -5.69
CA GLU A 37 -17.38 14.04 -6.18
C GLU A 37 -15.88 13.89 -6.53
N PRO A 38 -15.23 12.77 -6.16
CA PRO A 38 -13.89 12.48 -6.63
C PRO A 38 -13.88 12.48 -8.16
N ALA A 39 -12.86 13.08 -8.78
CA ALA A 39 -12.70 13.25 -10.23
C ALA A 39 -12.56 11.93 -11.04
N TRP A 40 -12.94 10.80 -10.45
CA TRP A 40 -13.17 9.52 -11.10
C TRP A 40 -14.63 9.32 -11.46
N THR A 41 -15.45 10.39 -11.45
CA THR A 41 -16.74 10.38 -12.13
C THR A 41 -16.48 10.07 -13.59
N ARG A 42 -16.79 8.81 -13.90
CA ARG A 42 -16.77 8.17 -15.20
C ARG A 42 -17.13 9.18 -16.29
N ARG A 43 -16.11 9.61 -17.02
CA ARG A 43 -16.30 10.24 -18.33
C ARG A 43 -16.93 9.19 -19.23
N SER A 44 -18.26 9.17 -19.25
CA SER A 44 -19.02 8.45 -20.25
C SER A 44 -18.84 9.20 -21.57
N SER A 45 -17.83 8.81 -22.34
CA SER A 45 -17.70 9.24 -23.74
C SER A 45 -18.84 8.59 -24.52
N SER A 46 -19.94 9.30 -24.67
CA SER A 46 -21.02 8.95 -25.57
C SER A 46 -20.60 9.22 -27.02
N SER A 47 -19.87 8.27 -27.60
CA SER A 47 -19.64 8.18 -29.04
C SER A 47 -19.15 6.78 -29.45
N ALA A 48 -20.01 5.77 -29.27
CA ALA A 48 -19.79 4.41 -29.80
C ALA A 48 -21.12 3.72 -30.12
N THR A 49 -21.87 4.25 -31.09
CA THR A 49 -23.15 3.65 -31.51
C THR A 49 -23.03 2.58 -32.60
N SER A 50 -21.82 2.23 -33.05
CA SER A 50 -21.60 1.11 -33.99
C SER A 50 -20.55 0.08 -33.53
N SER A 51 -19.85 0.34 -32.43
CA SER A 51 -18.74 -0.47 -31.93
C SER A 51 -19.05 -1.26 -30.65
N SER A 52 -20.18 -1.02 -29.99
CA SER A 52 -20.52 -1.65 -28.71
C SER A 52 -20.98 -3.11 -28.83
N ALA A 53 -21.74 -3.45 -29.88
CA ALA A 53 -22.22 -4.82 -30.11
C ALA A 53 -21.06 -5.78 -30.47
N ALA A 54 -20.21 -5.39 -31.42
CA ALA A 54 -19.01 -6.15 -31.78
C ALA A 54 -18.02 -6.26 -30.60
N GLN A 55 -17.89 -5.22 -29.78
CA GLN A 55 -17.12 -5.29 -28.54
C GLN A 55 -17.76 -6.25 -27.52
N SER A 56 -19.09 -6.26 -27.39
CA SER A 56 -19.79 -7.14 -26.46
C SER A 56 -19.65 -8.62 -26.85
N GLU A 57 -19.65 -8.91 -28.15
CA GLU A 57 -19.49 -10.26 -28.71
C GLU A 57 -18.03 -10.74 -28.61
N ALA A 58 -17.05 -9.85 -28.86
CA ALA A 58 -15.65 -10.14 -28.57
C ALA A 58 -15.40 -10.37 -27.07
N MET A 59 -16.10 -9.64 -26.19
CA MET A 59 -16.03 -9.84 -24.73
C MET A 59 -16.72 -11.12 -24.26
N SER A 60 -17.80 -11.57 -24.91
CA SER A 60 -18.42 -12.86 -24.59
C SER A 60 -17.54 -14.02 -25.03
N ALA A 61 -17.01 -13.98 -26.25
CA ALA A 61 -16.09 -15.01 -26.76
C ALA A 61 -14.81 -15.11 -25.91
N PHE A 62 -14.28 -13.96 -25.44
CA PHE A 62 -13.13 -13.96 -24.54
C PHE A 62 -13.47 -14.57 -23.16
N ARG A 63 -14.65 -14.27 -22.61
CA ARG A 63 -15.10 -14.86 -21.33
C ARG A 63 -15.29 -16.37 -21.42
N GLU A 64 -15.83 -16.85 -22.54
CA GLU A 64 -16.00 -18.28 -22.81
C GLU A 64 -14.63 -18.97 -22.85
N ARG A 65 -13.66 -18.39 -23.57
CA ARG A 65 -12.28 -18.89 -23.60
C ARG A 65 -11.56 -18.83 -22.25
N LEU A 66 -11.89 -17.87 -21.38
CA LEU A 66 -11.41 -17.85 -20.00
C LEU A 66 -12.07 -18.92 -19.14
N ALA A 67 -13.33 -19.26 -19.41
CA ALA A 67 -14.07 -20.29 -18.68
C ALA A 67 -13.63 -21.72 -19.03
N GLU A 68 -13.19 -21.94 -20.27
CA GLU A 68 -12.61 -23.21 -20.75
C GLU A 68 -11.11 -23.36 -20.42
N GLY A 69 -10.49 -22.34 -19.83
CA GLY A 69 -9.08 -22.35 -19.47
C GLY A 69 -8.76 -23.34 -18.34
N PRO A 70 -7.48 -23.73 -18.20
CA PRO A 70 -7.05 -24.58 -17.09
C PRO A 70 -7.33 -23.93 -15.74
N ASP A 71 -7.80 -24.72 -14.78
CA ASP A 71 -8.11 -24.23 -13.44
C ASP A 71 -6.85 -24.24 -12.55
N PHE A 72 -6.93 -23.60 -11.39
CA PHE A 72 -5.89 -23.62 -10.38
C PHE A 72 -5.45 -25.05 -10.01
N GLY A 73 -6.38 -26.01 -10.02
CA GLY A 73 -6.08 -27.42 -9.76
C GLY A 73 -5.08 -28.02 -10.75
N ASP A 74 -5.11 -27.60 -12.02
CA ASP A 74 -4.20 -28.10 -13.05
C ASP A 74 -2.78 -27.53 -12.84
N PHE A 75 -2.69 -26.28 -12.38
CA PHE A 75 -1.43 -25.66 -11.99
C PHE A 75 -0.78 -26.34 -10.77
N VAL A 76 -1.57 -26.68 -9.74
CA VAL A 76 -1.05 -27.33 -8.53
C VAL A 76 -0.61 -28.77 -8.80
N ARG A 77 -1.31 -29.48 -9.69
CA ARG A 77 -0.94 -30.86 -10.07
C ARG A 77 0.32 -30.91 -10.92
N GLY A 78 0.65 -29.84 -11.63
CA GLY A 78 1.84 -29.75 -12.46
C GLY A 78 1.75 -30.59 -13.74
N ASP A 79 0.54 -30.93 -14.16
CA ASP A 79 0.32 -31.64 -15.42
C ASP A 79 0.68 -30.71 -16.59
N GLU A 80 1.56 -31.16 -17.50
CA GLU A 80 1.87 -30.41 -18.72
C GLU A 80 0.64 -30.36 -19.61
N LEU A 81 -0.08 -29.24 -19.57
CA LEU A 81 -1.28 -29.04 -20.39
C LEU A 81 -0.93 -29.11 -21.89
N PRO A 82 -1.74 -29.81 -22.71
CA PRO A 82 -1.53 -29.87 -24.14
C PRO A 82 -1.83 -28.50 -24.74
N GLY A 83 -0.78 -27.77 -25.11
CA GLY A 83 -0.88 -26.40 -25.62
C GLY A 83 -0.12 -25.42 -24.74
N THR A 84 1.20 -25.53 -24.76
CA THR A 84 2.20 -24.64 -24.15
C THR A 84 2.19 -23.20 -24.71
N ALA A 85 1.05 -22.69 -25.18
CA ALA A 85 0.94 -21.39 -25.81
C ALA A 85 1.28 -20.22 -24.86
N TYR A 86 1.19 -20.43 -23.53
CA TYR A 86 1.37 -19.37 -22.53
C TYR A 86 2.47 -19.62 -21.50
N SER A 87 3.06 -20.81 -21.46
CA SER A 87 4.11 -21.12 -20.50
C SER A 87 5.46 -20.74 -21.07
N LEU A 88 6.05 -19.66 -20.57
CA LEU A 88 7.46 -19.38 -20.79
C LEU A 88 8.26 -20.57 -20.25
N ALA A 89 9.05 -21.22 -21.10
CA ALA A 89 9.81 -22.41 -20.73
C ALA A 89 10.64 -22.12 -19.46
N ALA A 90 10.31 -22.82 -18.37
CA ALA A 90 11.07 -22.70 -17.14
C ALA A 90 12.49 -23.27 -17.38
N PRO A 91 13.54 -22.61 -16.90
CA PRO A 91 14.90 -23.13 -17.05
C PRO A 91 14.98 -24.50 -16.36
N LYS A 92 15.47 -25.51 -17.09
CA LYS A 92 15.59 -26.90 -16.61
C LYS A 92 16.49 -27.04 -15.39
N ASN A 93 17.44 -26.11 -15.20
CA ASN A 93 18.28 -26.01 -14.02
C ASN A 93 18.18 -24.60 -13.42
N LEU A 94 17.78 -24.48 -12.15
CA LEU A 94 17.76 -23.20 -11.43
C LEU A 94 19.17 -22.60 -11.21
N ARG A 95 20.22 -23.43 -11.39
CA ARG A 95 21.64 -23.05 -11.30
C ARG A 95 22.24 -22.62 -12.64
N ASP A 96 21.62 -22.97 -13.76
CA ASP A 96 21.98 -22.36 -15.03
C ASP A 96 21.59 -20.89 -14.94
N LYS A 97 22.57 -20.01 -15.19
CA LYS A 97 22.47 -18.55 -15.06
C LYS A 97 21.06 -18.07 -15.40
N SER A 98 20.34 -17.67 -14.34
CA SER A 98 18.91 -17.34 -14.39
C SER A 98 18.52 -16.69 -15.72
N VAL A 99 17.48 -17.24 -16.35
CA VAL A 99 16.86 -16.63 -17.54
C VAL A 99 16.72 -15.14 -17.25
N ARG A 100 17.44 -14.33 -18.03
CA ARG A 100 17.51 -12.90 -17.75
C ARG A 100 16.11 -12.33 -17.86
N LYS A 101 15.74 -11.50 -16.87
CA LYS A 101 14.48 -10.77 -16.89
C LYS A 101 14.35 -10.06 -18.24
N PRO A 102 13.18 -10.14 -18.91
CA PRO A 102 12.92 -9.39 -20.12
C PRO A 102 13.14 -7.88 -19.92
N PRO A 103 13.49 -7.12 -20.97
CA PRO A 103 13.78 -5.69 -20.84
C PRO A 103 12.62 -4.87 -20.27
N TRP A 104 11.37 -5.21 -20.63
CA TRP A 104 10.16 -4.53 -20.13
C TRP A 104 9.85 -4.78 -18.65
N MET A 105 10.41 -5.84 -18.04
CA MET A 105 10.24 -6.15 -16.61
C MET A 105 11.32 -5.49 -15.75
N LYS A 106 12.38 -4.95 -16.36
CA LYS A 106 13.47 -4.30 -15.63
C LYS A 106 13.05 -2.89 -15.24
N ARG A 107 13.36 -2.51 -14.00
CA ARG A 107 13.26 -1.13 -13.53
C ARG A 107 14.61 -0.67 -13.02
N THR A 108 14.84 0.64 -13.07
CA THR A 108 15.99 1.28 -12.43
C THR A 108 15.92 1.08 -10.92
N ILE A 109 17.08 0.94 -10.27
CA ILE A 109 17.15 0.80 -8.82
C ILE A 109 16.57 2.07 -8.16
N PRO A 110 15.68 1.91 -7.17
CA PRO A 110 15.06 3.06 -6.51
C PRO A 110 16.12 3.95 -5.85
N GLY A 111 15.95 5.26 -6.04
CA GLY A 111 16.82 6.31 -5.51
C GLY A 111 16.08 7.66 -5.49
N GLY A 112 16.80 8.73 -5.15
CA GLY A 112 16.23 10.07 -5.03
C GLY A 112 15.64 10.37 -3.64
N ASP A 113 15.18 11.60 -3.47
CA ASP A 113 14.85 12.17 -2.15
C ASP A 113 13.72 11.40 -1.45
N ARG A 114 12.64 11.05 -2.18
CA ARG A 114 11.51 10.26 -1.61
C ARG A 114 11.94 8.92 -1.04
N TYR A 115 12.79 8.18 -1.77
CA TYR A 115 13.34 6.91 -1.29
C TYR A 115 14.11 7.09 0.03
N THR A 116 14.93 8.14 0.11
CA THR A 116 15.71 8.43 1.32
C THR A 116 14.83 8.83 2.50
N GLU A 117 13.80 9.64 2.26
CA GLU A 117 12.84 10.07 3.28
C GLU A 117 12.05 8.88 3.85
N ILE A 118 11.48 8.04 2.97
CA ILE A 118 10.72 6.86 3.37
C ILE A 118 11.60 5.92 4.19
N LYS A 119 12.81 5.64 3.71
CA LYS A 119 13.75 4.74 4.41
C LYS A 119 14.19 5.30 5.76
N ALA A 120 14.36 6.61 5.88
CA ALA A 120 14.69 7.26 7.15
C ALA A 120 13.54 7.10 8.16
N LYS A 121 12.30 7.41 7.73
CA LYS A 121 11.10 7.30 8.55
C LYS A 121 10.85 5.87 9.04
N LEU A 122 11.01 4.86 8.17
CA LEU A 122 10.83 3.46 8.56
C LEU A 122 11.84 3.02 9.64
N ARG A 123 13.10 3.49 9.56
CA ARG A 123 14.14 3.20 10.56
C ARG A 123 13.93 3.93 11.88
N GLU A 124 13.52 5.19 11.82
CA GLU A 124 13.20 5.99 13.00
C GLU A 124 12.06 5.35 13.79
N LEU A 125 11.01 4.92 13.09
CA LEU A 125 9.82 4.31 13.68
C LEU A 125 10.00 2.81 13.96
N LYS A 126 11.12 2.20 13.54
CA LYS A 126 11.40 0.76 13.65
C LYS A 126 10.26 -0.11 13.06
N LEU A 127 9.77 0.27 11.88
CA LEU A 127 8.69 -0.40 11.18
C LEU A 127 9.21 -1.19 9.98
N SER A 128 8.75 -2.45 9.85
CA SER A 128 8.95 -3.25 8.64
C SER A 128 7.76 -3.09 7.70
N THR A 129 8.05 -2.94 6.41
CA THR A 129 7.03 -2.90 5.36
C THR A 129 7.37 -3.89 4.26
N VAL A 130 6.35 -4.38 3.55
CA VAL A 130 6.55 -5.24 2.37
C VAL A 130 7.49 -4.60 1.36
N CYS A 131 7.45 -3.27 1.22
CA CYS A 131 8.33 -2.54 0.32
C CYS A 131 9.82 -2.69 0.67
N GLU A 132 10.17 -2.68 1.96
CA GLU A 132 11.54 -2.83 2.44
C GLU A 132 11.99 -4.29 2.44
N GLU A 133 11.15 -5.19 2.98
CA GLU A 133 11.46 -6.62 3.10
C GLU A 133 11.56 -7.31 1.73
N ALA A 134 10.64 -7.01 0.82
CA ALA A 134 10.61 -7.60 -0.52
C ALA A 134 11.53 -6.88 -1.52
N ARG A 135 12.24 -5.82 -1.10
CA ARG A 135 13.09 -4.97 -1.95
C ARG A 135 12.35 -4.49 -3.20
N CYS A 136 11.18 -3.90 -2.97
CA CYS A 136 10.27 -3.49 -4.05
C CYS A 136 10.98 -2.54 -5.04
N PRO A 137 10.98 -2.84 -6.35
CA PRO A 137 11.63 -1.99 -7.35
C PRO A 137 10.95 -0.62 -7.52
N ASN A 138 9.74 -0.45 -7.00
CA ASN A 138 8.93 0.77 -7.14
C ASN A 138 8.97 1.69 -5.91
N LEU A 139 9.78 1.37 -4.90
CA LEU A 139 9.78 2.09 -3.62
C LEU A 139 10.14 3.59 -3.72
N GLY A 140 10.79 4.03 -4.80
CA GLY A 140 11.06 5.46 -5.01
C GLY A 140 9.85 6.27 -5.49
N GLU A 141 8.81 5.61 -5.99
CA GLU A 141 7.62 6.24 -6.58
C GLU A 141 6.38 6.18 -5.70
N CYS A 142 6.25 5.10 -4.92
CA CYS A 142 5.23 4.96 -3.88
C CYS A 142 5.41 6.03 -2.80
#